data_AF-A0A7C9G4Y4-F1
#
_entry.id   AF-A0A7C9G4Y4-F1
#
_cell.length_a   1.000
_cell.length_b   1.000
_cell.length_c   1.000
_cell.angle_alpha   90.00
_cell.angle_beta   90.00
_cell.angle_gamma   90.00
#
_symmetry.space_group_name_H-M   'P 1'
#
loop_
_entity.id
_entity.type
_entity.pdbx_description
1 polymer ?
#
loop_
_entity_poly.entity_id
_entity_poly.type
_entity_poly.pdbx_seq_one_letter_code
_entity_poly.pdbx_strand_id
1 'polypeptide(L)' 'MFRTLFCLSLLVVSNQSAAESITIASGEHPPFTSQYRDDEGLINAIVKASFAAVETEVSFRYLP' A
#
# COMPACT_ATOMS: atom_id res chain seq x y z
N MET A 1 -39.14 -1.23 -5.95
CA MET A 1 -37.91 -1.43 -6.75
C MET A 1 -36.92 -0.27 -6.66
N PHE A 2 -37.35 1.00 -6.76
CA PHE A 2 -36.43 2.15 -6.63
C PHE A 2 -35.69 2.21 -5.27
N ARG A 3 -36.38 1.87 -4.17
CA ARG A 3 -35.79 1.89 -2.83
C ARG A 3 -34.67 0.85 -2.65
N THR A 4 -34.81 -0.32 -3.25
CA THR A 4 -33.78 -1.38 -3.20
C THR A 4 -32.56 -1.04 -4.05
N LEU A 5 -32.77 -0.42 -5.22
CA LEU A 5 -31.68 0.09 -6.06
C LEU A 5 -30.85 1.17 -5.35
N PHE A 6 -31.51 2.08 -4.63
CA PHE A 6 -30.84 3.15 -3.88
C PHE A 6 -29.99 2.62 -2.69
N CYS A 7 -30.49 1.63 -1.96
CA CYS A 7 -29.70 0.99 -0.90
C CYS A 7 -28.48 0.24 -1.46
N LEU A 8 -28.60 -0.39 -2.63
CA LEU A 8 -27.50 -1.09 -3.28
C LEU A 8 -26.39 -0.13 -3.71
N SER A 9 -26.73 1.06 -4.22
CA SER A 9 -25.73 2.08 -4.59
C SER A 9 -24.95 2.62 -3.38
N LEU A 10 -25.59 2.75 -2.21
CA LEU A 10 -24.93 3.23 -1.00
C LEU A 10 -23.87 2.23 -0.48
N LEU A 11 -24.12 0.93 -0.61
CA LEU A 11 -23.17 -0.11 -0.23
C LEU A 11 -21.90 -0.14 -1.10
N VAL A 12 -22.01 0.25 -2.37
CA VAL A 12 -20.86 0.28 -3.30
C VAL A 12 -19.92 1.44 -2.97
N VAL A 13 -20.46 2.58 -2.51
CA VAL A 13 -19.65 3.76 -2.17
C VAL A 13 -18.86 3.57 -0.88
N SER A 14 -19.42 2.85 0.11
CA SER A 14 -18.74 2.59 1.39
C SER A 14 -17.48 1.74 1.29
N ASN A 15 -17.29 0.99 0.20
CA ASN A 15 -16.09 0.17 -0.02
C ASN A 15 -14.92 0.94 -0.66
N GLN A 16 -15.10 2.23 -1.00
CA GLN A 16 -13.99 3.09 -1.42
C GLN A 16 -13.37 3.77 -0.20
N SER A 17 -12.92 2.98 0.78
CA SER A 17 -11.90 3.48 1.69
C SER A 17 -10.65 3.71 0.84
N ALA A 18 -10.23 4.96 0.67
CA ALA A 18 -8.98 5.24 -0.03
C ALA A 18 -7.85 4.52 0.72
N ALA A 19 -7.15 3.61 0.03
CA ALA A 19 -6.01 2.91 0.61
C ALA A 19 -5.05 3.94 1.20
N GLU A 20 -4.77 3.83 2.49
CA GLU A 20 -3.87 4.76 3.16
C GLU A 20 -2.47 4.58 2.54
N SER A 21 -1.83 5.67 2.11
CA SER A 21 -0.51 5.61 1.49
C SER A 21 0.54 6.19 2.43
N ILE A 22 1.59 5.44 2.72
CA ILE A 22 2.72 5.89 3.54
C ILE A 22 4.02 5.91 2.74
N THR A 23 4.91 6.84 3.09
CA THR A 23 6.26 6.92 2.55
C THR A 23 7.27 6.73 3.67
N ILE A 24 8.16 5.75 3.51
CA ILE A 24 9.19 5.42 4.49
C ILE A 24 10.55 5.89 3.98
N ALA A 25 11.29 6.62 4.81
CA ALA A 25 12.68 6.95 4.53
C ALA A 25 13.55 5.69 4.67
N SER A 26 14.36 5.39 3.66
CA SER A 26 15.24 4.22 3.66
C SER A 26 16.65 4.58 3.18
N GLY A 27 17.64 3.76 3.55
CA GLY A 27 19.00 3.84 3.03
C GLY A 27 19.26 2.73 2.01
N GLU A 28 20.38 2.82 1.30
CA GLU A 28 20.82 1.81 0.34
C GLU A 28 21.71 0.76 1.03
N HIS A 29 21.20 -0.46 1.20
CA HIS A 29 21.95 -1.56 1.83
C HIS A 29 21.57 -2.94 1.23
N PRO A 30 22.05 -3.27 0.02
CA PRO A 30 21.76 -4.55 -0.62
C PRO A 30 22.29 -5.75 0.17
N PRO A 31 21.58 -6.90 0.18
CA PRO A 31 20.32 -7.18 -0.53
C PRO A 31 19.06 -6.80 0.26
N PHE A 32 19.21 -6.13 1.41
CA PHE A 32 18.13 -5.89 2.37
C PHE A 32 17.23 -4.73 1.98
N THR A 33 17.83 -3.62 1.50
CA THR A 33 17.13 -2.46 0.94
C THR A 33 17.89 -1.98 -0.29
N SER A 34 17.22 -1.75 -1.41
CA SER A 34 17.89 -1.22 -2.61
C SER A 34 16.92 -0.62 -3.62
N GLN A 35 17.10 0.63 -4.02
CA GLN A 35 16.25 1.25 -5.04
C GLN A 35 16.50 0.71 -6.46
N TYR A 36 17.59 -0.03 -6.63
CA TYR A 36 18.03 -0.57 -7.93
C TYR A 36 17.53 -1.99 -8.19
N ARG A 37 16.79 -2.59 -7.25
CA ARG A 37 16.21 -3.93 -7.38
C ARG A 37 14.70 -3.83 -7.58
N ASP A 38 14.14 -4.72 -8.41
CA ASP A 38 12.69 -4.78 -8.65
C ASP A 38 11.88 -5.07 -7.37
N ASP A 39 12.46 -5.82 -6.43
CA ASP A 39 11.87 -6.14 -5.13
C ASP A 39 12.15 -5.10 -4.04
N GLU A 40 12.91 -4.06 -4.38
CA GLU A 40 13.43 -3.03 -3.47
C GLU A 40 14.26 -3.55 -2.28
N GLY A 41 14.62 -4.83 -2.27
CA GLY A 41 15.31 -5.52 -1.19
C GLY A 41 14.40 -6.30 -0.23
N LEU A 42 14.96 -7.33 0.42
CA LEU A 42 14.23 -8.28 1.27
C LEU A 42 13.38 -7.60 2.36
N ILE A 43 13.95 -6.60 3.06
CA ILE A 43 13.27 -5.92 4.16
C ILE A 43 12.13 -5.07 3.63
N ASN A 44 12.34 -4.35 2.54
CA ASN A 44 11.31 -3.53 1.90
C ASN A 44 10.14 -4.38 1.40
N ALA A 45 10.42 -5.56 0.83
CA ALA A 45 9.39 -6.52 0.42
C ALA A 45 8.55 -7.03 1.61
N ILE A 46 9.19 -7.34 2.75
CA ILE A 46 8.48 -7.76 3.98
C ILE A 46 7.61 -6.63 4.52
N VAL A 47 8.13 -5.40 4.55
CA VAL A 47 7.38 -4.21 4.99
C VAL A 47 6.15 -4.00 4.11
N LYS A 48 6.32 -4.00 2.77
CA LYS A 48 5.20 -3.89 1.82
C LYS A 48 4.14 -4.97 2.04
N ALA A 49 4.55 -6.23 2.17
CA ALA A 49 3.63 -7.34 2.41
C ALA A 49 2.86 -7.19 3.72
N SER A 50 3.50 -6.65 4.76
CA SER A 50 2.88 -6.45 6.08
C SER A 50 1.80 -5.37 6.04
N PHE A 51 2.04 -4.26 5.34
CA PHE A 51 1.07 -3.17 5.19
C PHE A 51 -0.04 -3.47 4.18
N ALA A 52 0.23 -4.31 3.18
CA ALA A 52 -0.81 -4.78 2.26
C ALA A 52 -1.93 -5.56 2.98
N ALA A 53 -1.63 -6.25 4.09
CA ALA A 53 -2.62 -6.96 4.90
C ALA A 53 -3.64 -6.04 5.59
N VAL A 54 -3.36 -4.74 5.67
CA VAL A 54 -4.22 -3.70 6.24
C VAL A 54 -4.55 -2.63 5.20
N GLU A 55 -4.54 -2.99 3.92
CA GLU A 55 -4.94 -2.13 2.79
C GLU A 55 -4.17 -0.80 2.74
N THR A 56 -2.91 -0.81 3.21
CA THR A 56 -2.02 0.35 3.18
C THR A 56 -0.95 0.19 2.11
N GLU A 57 -0.81 1.19 1.24
CA GLU A 57 0.24 1.24 0.21
C GLU A 57 1.53 1.84 0.80
N VAL A 58 2.67 1.21 0.52
CA VAL A 58 3.99 1.66 1.01
C VAL A 58 4.89 2.03 -0.16
N SER A 59 5.49 3.21 -0.07
CA SER A 59 6.56 3.68 -0.94
C SER A 59 7.84 3.95 -0.14
N PHE A 60 9.01 3.77 -0.76
CA PHE A 60 10.29 4.06 -0.12
C PHE A 60 10.92 5.31 -0.73
N ARG A 61 11.33 6.25 0.12
CA ARG A 61 12.17 7.37 -0.26
C ARG A 61 13.60 7.08 0.19
N TYR A 62 14.48 6.83 -0.78
CA TYR A 62 15.89 6.59 -0.49
C TYR A 62 16.58 7.91 -0.20
N LEU A 63 17.19 7.98 0.98
CA LEU A 63 18.01 9.11 1.41
C LEU A 63 19.50 8.80 1.13
N PRO A 64 20.35 9.84 1.01
CA PRO A 64 21.78 9.68 0.78
C PRO A 64 22.49 8.84 1.84
#